data_AF-A0A9Q0YVD0-F1
#
_entry.id   AF-A0A9Q0YVD0-F1
#
_cell.length_a   1.000
_cell.length_b   1.000
_cell.length_c   1.000
_cell.angle_alpha   90.00
_cell.angle_beta   90.00
_cell.angle_gamma   90.00
#
_symmetry.space_group_name_H-M   'P 1'
#
loop_
_entity.id
_entity.type
_entity.pdbx_description
1 polymer ?
#
loop_
_entity_poly.entity_id
_entity_poly.type
_entity_poly.pdbx_seq_one_letter_code
_entity_poly.pdbx_strand_id
1 'polypeptide(L)'
;MSSSFKEIQIQHQKHYSNITSFPFPSVLSPNPFLFLYSFLLHRFYYSPKTLLGLFASDQVPEFPSKLFFFCEVEPGSGGETPIVLSHVVYERMKERHPDFVEKLEEHGLIYTRVLGEEDDPSSPIGRGWKSTFLTNDKSVAAQRAAKLGMTLEWLEDGVKTIMGPIPAIKYDKSRNRKIWFNSMVAAYTGWKDARNDPIKAVKFGDGEPLPSDIIHDCLV
;
A
#
# COMPACT_ATOMS: atom_id res chain seq x y z
N MET A 1 -26.11 10.12 -7.05
CA MET A 1 -25.79 8.71 -7.41
C MET A 1 -24.83 8.15 -6.37
N SER A 2 -25.31 7.90 -5.15
CA SER A 2 -24.51 7.47 -3.98
C SER A 2 -25.19 6.28 -3.29
N SER A 3 -25.70 5.34 -4.07
CA SER A 3 -26.62 4.30 -3.59
C SER A 3 -26.10 2.87 -3.79
N SER A 4 -24.78 2.66 -3.92
CA SER A 4 -24.21 1.34 -4.15
C SER A 4 -23.20 0.84 -3.11
N PHE A 5 -22.85 1.61 -2.09
CA PHE A 5 -22.05 1.08 -0.98
C PHE A 5 -22.96 0.42 0.06
N LYS A 6 -23.01 -0.93 0.06
CA LYS A 6 -23.58 -1.68 1.17
C LYS A 6 -22.58 -1.68 2.32
N GLU A 7 -22.96 -1.04 3.42
CA GLU A 7 -22.26 -1.10 4.69
C GLU A 7 -22.11 -2.56 5.14
N ILE A 8 -20.87 -3.03 5.29
CA ILE A 8 -20.59 -4.36 5.84
C ILE A 8 -20.48 -4.18 7.35
N GLN A 9 -21.56 -4.52 8.06
CA GLN A 9 -21.58 -4.56 9.51
C GLN A 9 -20.63 -5.67 10.01
N ILE A 10 -19.49 -5.28 10.58
CA ILE A 10 -18.55 -6.21 11.21
C ILE A 10 -19.11 -6.54 12.59
N GLN A 11 -19.72 -7.72 12.75
CA GLN A 11 -20.40 -8.16 13.97
C GLN A 11 -19.53 -8.22 15.25
N HIS A 12 -18.24 -7.87 15.19
CA HIS A 12 -17.30 -7.90 16.31
C HIS A 12 -16.50 -6.61 16.46
N GLN A 13 -17.07 -5.45 16.10
CA GLN A 13 -16.50 -4.17 16.51
C GLN A 13 -16.70 -4.00 18.03
N LYS A 14 -15.76 -4.52 18.84
CA LYS A 14 -15.75 -4.28 20.28
C LYS A 14 -15.38 -2.82 20.52
N HIS A 15 -16.36 -2.00 20.92
CA HIS A 15 -16.09 -0.70 21.50
C HIS A 15 -15.40 -0.90 22.85
N TYR A 16 -14.10 -0.62 22.92
CA TYR A 16 -13.37 -0.52 24.17
C TYR A 16 -13.55 0.90 24.73
N SER A 17 -14.73 1.20 25.26
CA SER A 17 -15.06 2.54 25.80
C SER A 17 -14.60 2.78 27.24
N ASN A 18 -14.00 1.79 27.93
CA ASN A 18 -13.62 1.92 29.35
C ASN A 18 -12.23 1.35 29.67
N ILE A 19 -11.16 1.96 29.16
CA ILE A 19 -9.81 1.73 29.70
C ILE A 19 -9.18 3.10 30.02
N THR A 20 -9.37 3.55 31.25
CA THR A 20 -8.63 4.69 31.81
C THR A 20 -7.19 4.25 32.10
N SER A 21 -6.25 4.85 31.38
CA SER A 21 -4.79 4.87 31.60
C SER A 21 -4.02 3.54 31.50
N PHE A 22 -3.27 3.39 30.40
CA PHE A 22 -1.96 2.71 30.44
C PHE A 22 -0.87 3.79 30.39
N PRO A 23 0.02 3.90 31.40
CA PRO A 23 1.24 4.67 31.23
C PRO A 23 2.15 3.88 30.28
N PHE A 24 2.47 4.46 29.13
CA PHE A 24 3.40 3.87 28.16
C PHE A 24 4.82 3.88 28.73
N PRO A 25 5.53 2.73 28.84
CA PRO A 25 6.96 2.77 28.96
C PRO A 25 7.54 3.11 27.58
N SER A 26 8.45 4.08 27.57
CA SER A 26 9.33 4.40 26.44
C SER A 26 9.89 3.12 25.81
N VAL A 27 9.51 2.85 24.56
CA VAL A 27 9.99 1.69 23.79
C VAL A 27 11.43 1.98 23.35
N LEU A 28 12.39 1.46 24.12
CA LEU A 28 13.76 1.27 23.66
C LEU A 28 13.80 0.02 22.78
N SER A 29 13.96 0.19 21.46
CA SER A 29 14.21 -0.92 20.54
C SER A 29 15.72 -1.09 20.32
N PRO A 30 16.29 -2.29 20.50
CA PRO A 30 17.72 -2.54 20.35
C PRO A 30 18.16 -2.67 18.87
N ASN A 31 17.27 -2.48 17.90
CA ASN A 31 17.57 -2.71 16.48
C ASN A 31 17.37 -1.44 15.64
N PRO A 32 18.44 -0.81 15.11
CA PRO A 32 18.34 0.42 14.32
C PRO A 32 17.63 0.22 12.97
N PHE A 33 17.38 -1.02 12.52
CA PHE A 33 16.55 -1.29 11.34
C PHE A 33 15.05 -1.14 11.59
N LEU A 34 14.60 -1.23 12.86
CA LEU A 34 13.20 -0.98 13.23
C LEU A 34 12.85 0.52 13.26
N PHE A 35 13.83 1.41 13.15
CA PHE A 35 13.57 2.85 13.02
C PHE A 35 12.88 3.20 11.70
N LEU A 36 12.97 2.37 10.66
CA LEU A 36 12.13 2.48 9.45
C LEU A 36 10.64 2.31 9.76
N TYR A 37 10.30 1.56 10.80
CA TYR A 37 8.93 1.17 11.14
C TYR A 37 8.31 2.03 12.26
N SER A 38 9.13 2.78 13.01
CA SER A 38 8.67 3.70 14.06
C SER A 38 7.89 4.91 13.51
N PHE A 39 7.93 5.15 12.19
CA PHE A 39 7.23 6.27 11.55
C PHE A 39 5.79 5.95 11.10
N LEU A 40 5.19 4.84 11.57
CA LEU A 40 3.73 4.64 11.52
C LEU A 40 2.96 5.48 12.57
N LEU A 41 3.65 6.36 13.29
CA LEU A 41 3.09 7.51 14.02
C LEU A 41 3.19 8.80 13.20
N HIS A 42 3.02 8.73 11.87
CA HIS A 42 2.77 9.96 11.12
C HIS A 42 1.31 10.38 11.34
N ARG A 43 1.17 11.59 11.87
CA ARG A 43 -0.04 12.40 11.74
C ARG A 43 -0.34 12.45 10.25
N PHE A 44 -1.31 11.65 9.80
CA PHE A 44 -1.77 11.66 8.42
C PHE A 44 -2.48 12.99 8.19
N TYR A 45 -1.72 14.04 7.91
CA TYR A 45 -2.23 15.30 7.37
C TYR A 45 -2.57 15.07 5.89
N TYR A 46 -3.61 14.28 5.65
CA TYR A 46 -4.23 14.29 4.34
C TYR A 46 -5.29 15.36 4.29
N SER A 47 -5.36 16.07 3.17
CA SER A 47 -6.50 16.91 2.86
C SER A 47 -7.77 16.07 3.02
N PRO A 48 -8.82 16.55 3.71
CA PRO A 48 -10.06 15.81 3.95
C PRO A 48 -10.82 15.38 2.68
N LYS A 49 -10.28 15.66 1.49
CA LYS A 49 -10.86 15.34 0.18
C LYS A 49 -10.14 14.20 -0.56
N THR A 50 -9.05 13.64 -0.05
CA THR A 50 -8.28 12.60 -0.76
C THR A 50 -8.70 11.21 -0.32
N LEU A 51 -9.22 10.40 -1.24
CA LEU A 51 -9.48 8.98 -1.01
C LEU A 51 -8.17 8.20 -1.06
N LEU A 52 -7.84 7.44 -0.01
CA LEU A 52 -6.71 6.53 -0.04
C LEU A 52 -7.12 5.25 -0.77
N GLY A 53 -6.37 4.87 -1.80
CA GLY A 53 -6.62 3.61 -2.51
C GLY A 53 -6.42 2.40 -1.60
N LEU A 54 -7.17 1.33 -1.83
CA LEU A 54 -6.97 0.05 -1.11
C LEU A 54 -5.54 -0.44 -1.31
N PHE A 55 -4.79 -0.58 -0.22
CA PHE A 55 -3.38 -0.98 -0.26
C PHE A 55 -3.08 -2.05 0.79
N ALA A 56 -2.05 -2.84 0.51
CA ALA A 56 -1.42 -3.74 1.46
C ALA A 56 0.08 -3.42 1.52
N SER A 57 0.78 -3.84 2.57
CA SER A 57 2.24 -3.73 2.63
C SER A 57 2.91 -4.85 1.82
N ASP A 58 2.53 -5.00 0.54
CA ASP A 58 3.06 -6.03 -0.36
C ASP A 58 4.48 -5.73 -0.86
N GLN A 59 4.85 -4.46 -0.88
CA GLN A 59 6.14 -3.95 -1.36
C GLN A 59 7.25 -3.92 -0.31
N VAL A 60 7.06 -4.59 0.84
CA VAL A 60 8.11 -4.73 1.86
C VAL A 60 8.23 -6.19 2.29
N PRO A 61 9.47 -6.73 2.45
CA PRO A 61 9.66 -8.13 2.84
C PRO A 61 9.06 -8.46 4.21
N GLU A 62 9.22 -7.54 5.16
CA GLU A 62 8.67 -7.64 6.51
C GLU A 62 7.51 -6.66 6.66
N PHE A 63 6.30 -7.19 6.83
CA PHE A 63 5.08 -6.41 6.97
C PHE A 63 4.39 -6.70 8.32
N PRO A 64 3.67 -5.72 8.90
CA PRO A 64 3.00 -5.91 10.18
C PRO A 64 1.93 -7.00 10.09
N SER A 65 1.89 -7.90 11.08
CA SER A 65 0.84 -8.92 11.16
C SER A 65 -0.51 -8.37 11.65
N LYS A 66 -0.48 -7.24 12.37
CA LYS A 66 -1.63 -6.56 12.97
C LYS A 66 -1.34 -5.06 13.00
N LEU A 67 -2.39 -4.26 12.89
CA LEU A 67 -2.36 -2.82 12.99
C LEU A 67 -3.46 -2.36 13.96
N PHE A 68 -3.18 -1.29 14.70
CA PHE A 68 -4.15 -0.63 15.57
C PHE A 68 -4.36 0.79 15.07
N PHE A 69 -5.62 1.21 15.02
CA PHE A 69 -5.99 2.60 14.75
C PHE A 69 -6.54 3.23 16.02
N PHE A 70 -6.20 4.49 16.25
CA PHE A 70 -6.69 5.28 17.37
C PHE A 70 -7.05 6.68 16.87
N CYS A 71 -8.25 7.14 17.23
CA CYS A 71 -8.74 8.48 16.94
C CYS A 71 -8.60 9.33 18.20
N GLU A 72 -7.57 10.17 18.24
CA GLU A 72 -7.37 11.13 19.35
C GLU A 72 -8.34 12.32 19.23
N VAL A 73 -8.58 12.76 18.00
CA VAL A 73 -9.46 13.89 17.68
C VAL A 73 -10.45 13.43 16.61
N GLU A 74 -11.74 13.46 16.96
CA GLU A 74 -12.83 13.11 16.05
C GLU A 74 -12.89 14.09 14.86
N PRO A 75 -13.02 13.61 13.62
CA PRO A 75 -13.22 14.49 12.47
C PRO A 75 -14.59 15.16 12.55
N GLY A 76 -14.66 16.46 12.22
CA GLY A 76 -15.95 17.18 12.22
C GLY A 76 -16.97 16.67 11.17
N SER A 77 -16.49 16.03 10.11
CA SER A 77 -17.30 15.32 9.10
C SER A 77 -16.40 14.43 8.26
N GLY A 78 -16.87 13.23 7.88
CA GLY A 78 -16.07 12.24 7.15
C GLY A 78 -14.87 11.75 7.97
N GLY A 79 -13.76 11.40 7.31
CA GLY A 79 -12.52 10.99 7.99
C GLY A 79 -12.59 9.58 8.57
N GLU A 80 -13.55 8.77 8.13
CA GLU A 80 -13.59 7.35 8.44
C GLU A 80 -12.36 6.65 7.86
N THR A 81 -12.04 5.50 8.44
CA THR A 81 -11.03 4.57 7.92
C THR A 81 -11.74 3.32 7.40
N PRO A 82 -12.17 3.28 6.12
CA PRO A 82 -12.82 2.09 5.57
C PRO A 82 -11.89 0.89 5.61
N ILE A 83 -12.42 -0.26 6.02
CA ILE A 83 -11.68 -1.54 6.08
C ILE A 83 -12.46 -2.57 5.26
N VAL A 84 -11.73 -3.30 4.40
CA VAL A 84 -12.28 -4.39 3.58
C VAL A 84 -11.55 -5.69 3.89
N LEU A 85 -12.28 -6.81 3.80
CA LEU A 85 -11.74 -8.14 4.01
C LEU A 85 -11.05 -8.65 2.73
N SER A 86 -9.72 -8.70 2.75
CA SER A 86 -8.89 -9.09 1.59
C SER A 86 -9.24 -10.47 0.96
N HIS A 87 -9.65 -11.47 1.74
CA HIS A 87 -10.09 -12.77 1.19
C HIS A 87 -11.41 -12.67 0.40
N VAL A 88 -12.34 -11.80 0.82
CA VAL A 88 -13.61 -11.58 0.12
C VAL A 88 -13.35 -10.91 -1.24
N VAL A 89 -12.40 -9.98 -1.29
CA VAL A 89 -11.95 -9.37 -2.56
C VAL A 89 -11.39 -10.45 -3.49
N TYR A 90 -10.53 -11.34 -2.98
CA TYR A 90 -10.00 -12.46 -3.77
C TYR A 90 -11.12 -13.37 -4.29
N GLU A 91 -12.06 -13.79 -3.44
CA GLU A 91 -13.16 -14.68 -3.83
C GLU A 91 -14.04 -14.04 -4.92
N ARG A 92 -14.43 -12.77 -4.75
CA ARG A 92 -15.25 -12.05 -5.73
C ARG A 92 -14.52 -11.81 -7.04
N MET A 93 -13.25 -11.44 -6.99
CA MET A 93 -12.44 -11.25 -8.20
C MET A 93 -12.25 -12.55 -8.96
N LYS A 94 -12.05 -13.67 -8.24
CA LYS A 94 -11.92 -14.99 -8.86
C LYS A 94 -13.23 -15.46 -9.49
N GLU A 95 -14.37 -15.14 -8.89
CA GLU A 95 -15.69 -15.45 -9.43
C GLU A 95 -16.00 -14.64 -10.70
N ARG A 96 -15.71 -13.33 -10.69
CA ARG A 96 -16.01 -12.43 -11.83
C ARG A 96 -15.00 -12.55 -12.98
N HIS A 97 -13.71 -12.66 -12.67
CA HIS A 97 -12.60 -12.59 -13.62
C HIS A 97 -11.59 -13.72 -13.37
N PRO A 98 -11.99 -15.01 -13.53
CA PRO A 98 -11.14 -16.15 -13.17
C PRO A 98 -9.78 -16.15 -13.89
N ASP A 99 -9.76 -15.90 -15.19
CA ASP A 99 -8.53 -15.89 -16.02
C ASP A 99 -7.57 -14.78 -15.59
N PHE A 100 -8.10 -13.62 -15.21
CA PHE A 100 -7.30 -12.51 -14.69
C PHE A 100 -6.64 -12.87 -13.37
N VAL A 101 -7.38 -13.51 -12.45
CA VAL A 101 -6.84 -13.94 -11.16
C VAL A 101 -5.83 -15.08 -11.33
N GLU A 102 -6.07 -16.02 -12.25
CA GLU A 102 -5.11 -17.06 -12.58
C GLU A 102 -3.80 -16.46 -13.11
N LYS A 103 -3.90 -15.50 -14.04
CA LYS A 103 -2.73 -14.78 -14.55
C LYS A 103 -1.97 -14.03 -13.45
N LEU A 104 -2.68 -13.41 -12.50
CA LEU A 104 -2.07 -12.77 -11.32
C LEU A 104 -1.38 -13.76 -10.38
N GLU A 105 -1.92 -14.97 -10.21
CA GLU A 105 -1.31 -16.01 -9.39
C GLU A 105 -0.05 -16.58 -10.04
N GLU A 106 -0.04 -16.73 -11.37
CA GLU A 106 1.08 -17.26 -12.14
C GLU A 106 2.22 -16.24 -12.25
N HIS A 107 1.90 -15.02 -12.67
CA HIS A 107 2.91 -14.02 -13.05
C HIS A 107 3.18 -12.99 -11.95
N GLY A 108 2.22 -12.75 -11.06
CA GLY A 108 2.32 -11.65 -10.10
C GLY A 108 2.28 -10.27 -10.78
N LEU A 109 2.92 -9.28 -10.14
CA LEU A 109 2.91 -7.89 -10.57
C LEU A 109 4.31 -7.29 -10.58
N ILE A 110 4.54 -6.35 -11.51
CA ILE A 110 5.68 -5.43 -11.50
C ILE A 110 5.16 -4.03 -11.22
N TYR A 111 5.78 -3.37 -10.24
CA TYR A 111 5.54 -1.97 -9.91
C TYR A 111 6.69 -1.10 -10.40
N THR A 112 6.36 0.05 -10.97
CA THR A 112 7.31 1.08 -11.38
C THR A 112 6.91 2.41 -10.77
N ARG A 113 7.87 3.12 -10.18
CA ARG A 113 7.64 4.45 -9.61
C ARG A 113 8.83 5.36 -9.80
N VAL A 114 8.58 6.61 -10.14
CA VAL A 114 9.59 7.66 -10.24
C VAL A 114 9.52 8.54 -8.99
N LEU A 115 10.60 8.52 -8.22
CA LEU A 115 10.78 9.32 -7.02
C LEU A 115 11.67 10.53 -7.36
N GLY A 116 11.24 11.73 -6.96
CA GLY A 116 12.11 12.90 -6.99
C GLY A 116 13.25 12.79 -5.98
N GLU A 117 14.18 13.74 -6.01
CA GLU A 117 15.24 13.80 -5.00
C GLU A 117 14.71 14.10 -3.59
N GLU A 118 13.85 15.12 -3.50
CA GLU A 118 13.23 15.61 -2.26
C GLU A 118 11.74 15.27 -2.20
N ASP A 119 11.14 15.49 -1.03
CA ASP A 119 9.70 15.29 -0.81
C ASP A 119 8.87 16.42 -1.44
N ASP A 120 7.80 16.04 -2.14
CA ASP A 120 6.82 16.93 -2.75
C ASP A 120 5.46 16.81 -2.01
N PRO A 121 5.11 17.76 -1.15
CA PRO A 121 3.86 17.68 -0.37
C PRO A 121 2.59 17.84 -1.23
N SER A 122 2.70 18.27 -2.49
CA SER A 122 1.55 18.41 -3.40
C SER A 122 1.17 17.09 -4.09
N SER A 123 2.07 16.10 -4.11
CA SER A 123 1.85 14.81 -4.76
C SER A 123 1.34 13.75 -3.76
N PRO A 124 0.33 12.93 -4.14
CA PRO A 124 -0.15 11.83 -3.30
C PRO A 124 0.92 10.76 -3.04
N ILE A 125 1.96 10.73 -3.89
CA ILE A 125 3.11 9.83 -3.81
C ILE A 125 4.42 10.62 -3.81
N GLY A 126 4.42 11.83 -3.25
CA GLY A 126 5.51 12.79 -3.38
C GLY A 126 6.76 12.52 -2.56
N ARG A 127 6.83 11.45 -1.77
CA ARG A 127 8.04 11.11 -1.01
C ARG A 127 9.22 10.88 -1.98
N GLY A 128 10.32 11.61 -1.78
CA GLY A 128 11.54 11.52 -2.56
C GLY A 128 12.40 10.31 -2.20
N TRP A 129 13.43 10.03 -3.00
CA TRP A 129 14.29 8.85 -2.78
C TRP A 129 15.14 8.97 -1.53
N LYS A 130 15.56 10.19 -1.15
CA LYS A 130 16.34 10.40 0.08
C LYS A 130 15.54 10.01 1.31
N SER A 131 14.29 10.45 1.40
CA SER A 131 13.35 10.08 2.46
C SER A 131 12.88 8.63 2.36
N THR A 132 12.83 8.05 1.15
CA THR A 132 12.43 6.64 0.95
C THR A 132 13.52 5.67 1.40
N PHE A 133 14.76 5.93 1.01
CA PHE A 133 15.90 5.07 1.33
C PHE A 133 16.69 5.57 2.54
N LEU A 134 16.28 6.66 3.19
CA LEU A 134 16.89 7.29 4.38
C LEU A 134 18.40 7.55 4.23
N THR A 135 18.79 8.07 3.07
CA THR A 135 20.21 8.33 2.74
C THR A 135 20.32 9.40 1.66
N ASN A 136 21.43 10.14 1.66
CA ASN A 136 21.80 11.06 0.59
C ASN A 136 22.82 10.47 -0.40
N ASP A 137 23.24 9.22 -0.17
CA ASP A 137 24.20 8.50 -1.02
C ASP A 137 23.47 7.53 -1.96
N LYS A 138 23.67 7.71 -3.28
CA LYS A 138 23.08 6.89 -4.34
C LYS A 138 23.50 5.41 -4.27
N SER A 139 24.74 5.13 -3.90
CA SER A 139 25.24 3.75 -3.72
C SER A 139 24.54 3.08 -2.54
N VAL A 140 24.41 3.79 -1.41
CA VAL A 140 23.68 3.29 -0.24
C VAL A 140 22.19 3.09 -0.54
N ALA A 141 21.58 4.01 -1.32
CA ALA A 141 20.19 3.86 -1.76
C ALA A 141 20.01 2.60 -2.62
N ALA A 142 20.90 2.35 -3.58
CA ALA A 142 20.87 1.15 -4.42
C ALA A 142 21.02 -0.14 -3.59
N GLN A 143 21.92 -0.16 -2.61
CA GLN A 143 22.08 -1.30 -1.70
C GLN A 143 20.82 -1.57 -0.87
N ARG A 144 20.17 -0.51 -0.37
CA ARG A 144 18.92 -0.62 0.41
C ARG A 144 17.74 -1.05 -0.47
N ALA A 145 17.63 -0.50 -1.67
CA ALA A 145 16.64 -0.91 -2.66
C ALA A 145 16.78 -2.39 -3.04
N ALA A 146 18.02 -2.86 -3.27
CA ALA A 146 18.28 -4.27 -3.57
C ALA A 146 17.83 -5.21 -2.43
N LYS A 147 18.02 -4.80 -1.16
CA LYS A 147 17.50 -5.56 0.01
C LYS A 147 15.97 -5.63 0.06
N LEU A 148 15.29 -4.67 -0.55
CA LEU A 148 13.83 -4.64 -0.69
C LEU A 148 13.35 -5.34 -1.98
N GLY A 149 14.24 -5.93 -2.77
CA GLY A 149 13.89 -6.54 -4.06
C GLY A 149 13.55 -5.52 -5.15
N MET A 150 14.12 -4.31 -5.05
CA MET A 150 13.94 -3.24 -6.03
C MET A 150 15.22 -3.00 -6.85
N THR A 151 15.05 -2.66 -8.12
CA THR A 151 16.09 -2.09 -8.98
C THR A 151 15.92 -0.57 -9.07
N LEU A 152 17.03 0.17 -9.08
CA LEU A 152 17.06 1.62 -9.26
C LEU A 152 17.68 2.00 -10.60
N GLU A 153 16.97 2.82 -11.36
CA GLU A 153 17.44 3.49 -12.57
C GLU A 153 17.53 4.99 -12.28
N TRP A 154 18.75 5.53 -12.14
CA TRP A 154 18.96 6.95 -11.84
C TRP A 154 18.60 7.83 -13.04
N LEU A 155 17.85 8.89 -12.77
CA LEU A 155 17.46 9.92 -13.74
C LEU A 155 18.20 11.23 -13.41
N GLU A 156 18.02 12.26 -14.23
CA GLU A 156 18.62 13.58 -14.00
C GLU A 156 18.09 14.25 -12.73
N ASP A 157 16.78 14.13 -12.48
CA ASP A 157 16.04 14.80 -11.40
C ASP A 157 15.43 13.83 -10.37
N GLY A 158 15.86 12.56 -10.37
CA GLY A 158 15.29 11.55 -9.48
C GLY A 158 15.77 10.14 -9.74
N VAL A 159 14.93 9.17 -9.40
CA VAL A 159 15.20 7.74 -9.61
C VAL A 159 13.91 7.01 -9.94
N LYS A 160 13.99 6.14 -10.94
CA LYS A 160 12.94 5.17 -11.23
C LYS A 160 13.22 3.88 -10.47
N THR A 161 12.26 3.47 -9.66
CA THR A 161 12.27 2.20 -8.93
C THR A 161 11.44 1.18 -9.69
N ILE A 162 11.95 -0.06 -9.76
CA ILE A 162 11.25 -1.20 -10.35
C ILE A 162 11.24 -2.32 -9.31
N MET A 163 10.06 -2.84 -8.99
CA MET A 163 9.88 -3.96 -8.07
C MET A 163 9.09 -5.07 -8.75
N GLY A 164 9.60 -6.29 -8.66
CA GLY A 164 8.89 -7.49 -9.10
C GLY A 164 9.62 -8.29 -10.18
N PRO A 165 9.00 -9.37 -10.67
CA PRO A 165 7.64 -9.80 -10.34
C PRO A 165 7.48 -10.21 -8.87
N ILE A 166 6.43 -9.71 -8.19
CA ILE A 166 6.05 -10.14 -6.84
C ILE A 166 4.63 -10.73 -6.82
N PRO A 167 4.33 -11.69 -5.93
CA PRO A 167 3.00 -12.31 -5.87
C PRO A 167 1.89 -11.29 -5.59
N ALA A 168 0.84 -11.31 -6.40
CA ALA A 168 -0.35 -10.48 -6.19
C ALA A 168 -1.33 -11.08 -5.16
N ILE A 169 -1.32 -12.41 -5.03
CA ILE A 169 -2.15 -13.20 -4.13
C ILE A 169 -1.24 -13.90 -3.12
N LYS A 170 -1.55 -13.77 -1.82
CA LYS A 170 -0.85 -14.51 -0.75
C LYS A 170 -1.77 -15.53 -0.10
N TYR A 171 -1.19 -16.45 0.67
CA TYR A 171 -1.93 -17.44 1.45
C TYR A 171 -1.84 -17.12 2.95
N ASP A 172 -2.97 -16.83 3.58
CA ASP A 172 -3.09 -16.68 5.04
C ASP A 172 -3.08 -18.07 5.68
N LYS A 173 -1.91 -18.50 6.17
CA LYS A 173 -1.73 -19.78 6.87
C LYS A 173 -2.54 -19.89 8.17
N SER A 174 -2.88 -18.78 8.82
CA SER A 174 -3.64 -18.82 10.08
C SER A 174 -5.11 -19.19 9.88
N ARG A 175 -5.65 -18.93 8.68
CA ARG A 175 -7.05 -19.18 8.31
C ARG A 175 -7.19 -20.08 7.08
N ASN A 176 -6.09 -20.62 6.59
CA ASN A 176 -6.02 -21.53 5.45
C ASN A 176 -6.76 -21.04 4.19
N ARG A 177 -6.54 -19.77 3.81
CA ARG A 177 -7.23 -19.15 2.66
C ARG A 177 -6.33 -18.19 1.89
N LYS A 178 -6.65 -17.97 0.61
CA LYS A 178 -6.01 -16.95 -0.23
C LYS A 178 -6.54 -15.55 0.10
N ILE A 179 -5.68 -14.55 -0.08
CA ILE A 179 -5.95 -13.15 0.22
C ILE A 179 -5.45 -12.26 -0.92
N TRP A 180 -6.24 -11.24 -1.25
CA TRP A 180 -5.88 -10.16 -2.16
C TRP A 180 -4.85 -9.24 -1.51
N PHE A 181 -3.57 -9.58 -1.62
CA PHE A 181 -2.47 -8.91 -0.91
C PHE A 181 -1.55 -8.22 -1.91
N ASN A 182 -2.06 -7.15 -2.51
CA ASN A 182 -1.34 -6.32 -3.46
C ASN A 182 -1.80 -4.85 -3.38
N SER A 183 -1.03 -3.97 -3.99
CA SER A 183 -1.31 -2.55 -4.14
C SER A 183 -1.69 -2.17 -5.58
N MET A 184 -2.23 -3.11 -6.36
CA MET A 184 -2.51 -2.92 -7.78
C MET A 184 -3.48 -1.77 -8.03
N VAL A 185 -4.62 -1.75 -7.33
CA VAL A 185 -5.63 -0.69 -7.46
C VAL A 185 -5.05 0.65 -7.02
N ALA A 186 -4.39 0.70 -5.85
CA ALA A 186 -3.76 1.92 -5.35
C ALA A 186 -2.73 2.51 -6.33
N ALA A 187 -1.92 1.66 -6.96
CA ALA A 187 -0.97 2.10 -7.98
C ALA A 187 -1.68 2.58 -9.24
N TYR A 188 -2.56 1.75 -9.81
CA TYR A 188 -3.22 2.00 -11.09
C TYR A 188 -4.15 3.21 -11.09
N THR A 189 -4.69 3.60 -9.94
CA THR A 189 -5.61 4.75 -9.84
C THR A 189 -5.01 5.94 -9.09
N GLY A 190 -4.03 5.70 -8.21
CA GLY A 190 -3.56 6.69 -7.24
C GLY A 190 -2.12 7.16 -7.43
N TRP A 191 -1.27 6.42 -8.15
CA TRP A 191 0.13 6.80 -8.36
C TRP A 191 0.25 7.77 -9.53
N LYS A 192 -0.37 8.94 -9.36
CA LYS A 192 -0.42 10.00 -10.35
C LYS A 192 0.20 11.27 -9.81
N ASP A 193 1.25 11.73 -10.46
CA ASP A 193 1.83 13.06 -10.27
C ASP A 193 2.56 13.50 -11.54
N ALA A 194 3.33 14.59 -11.48
CA ALA A 194 4.08 15.09 -12.64
C ALA A 194 5.10 14.08 -13.19
N ARG A 195 5.54 13.10 -12.39
CA ARG A 195 6.58 12.12 -12.71
C ARG A 195 6.02 10.73 -13.02
N ASN A 196 4.79 10.45 -12.58
CA ASN A 196 4.19 9.11 -12.61
C ASN A 196 2.86 9.09 -13.36
N ASP A 197 2.78 8.21 -14.36
CA ASP A 197 1.55 7.83 -15.04
C ASP A 197 0.98 6.57 -14.36
N PRO A 198 -0.21 6.64 -13.74
CA PRO A 198 -0.73 5.54 -12.93
C PRO A 198 -1.02 4.28 -13.75
N ILE A 199 -1.34 4.41 -15.05
CA ILE A 199 -1.57 3.24 -15.94
C ILE A 199 -0.27 2.44 -16.16
N LYS A 200 0.88 3.10 -16.07
CA LYS A 200 2.22 2.50 -16.22
C LYS A 200 2.85 2.12 -14.88
N ALA A 201 2.24 2.52 -13.77
CA ALA A 201 2.77 2.31 -12.43
C ALA A 201 2.75 0.83 -12.01
N VAL A 202 1.85 0.04 -12.58
CA VAL A 202 1.73 -1.39 -12.29
C VAL A 202 1.31 -2.17 -13.52
N LYS A 203 1.90 -3.34 -13.70
CA LYS A 203 1.66 -4.26 -14.81
C LYS A 203 1.77 -5.71 -14.33
N PHE A 204 1.34 -6.68 -15.14
CA PHE A 204 1.59 -8.09 -14.85
C PHE A 204 3.09 -8.39 -14.75
N GLY A 205 3.44 -9.45 -14.04
CA GLY A 205 4.84 -9.84 -13.86
C GLY A 205 5.55 -10.34 -15.11
N ASP A 206 4.81 -10.73 -16.15
CA ASP A 206 5.34 -10.98 -17.50
C ASP A 206 5.60 -9.69 -18.29
N GLY A 207 5.16 -8.55 -17.75
CA GLY A 207 5.30 -7.23 -18.36
C GLY A 207 4.12 -6.77 -19.19
N GLU A 208 3.07 -7.58 -19.34
CA GLU A 208 1.84 -7.15 -20.02
C GLU A 208 1.05 -6.11 -19.22
N PRO A 209 0.41 -5.13 -19.88
CA PRO A 209 -0.41 -4.15 -19.20
C PRO A 209 -1.65 -4.79 -18.55
N LEU A 210 -2.12 -4.18 -17.46
CA LEU A 210 -3.36 -4.60 -16.81
C LEU A 210 -4.59 -4.07 -17.57
N PRO A 211 -5.64 -4.89 -17.78
CA PRO A 211 -6.89 -4.46 -18.40
C PRO A 211 -7.66 -3.46 -17.53
N SER A 212 -7.81 -2.23 -18.01
CA SER A 212 -8.35 -1.10 -17.24
C SER A 212 -9.76 -1.35 -16.69
N ASP A 213 -10.63 -1.97 -17.48
CA ASP A 213 -12.00 -2.31 -17.11
C ASP A 213 -12.06 -3.27 -15.91
N ILE A 214 -11.18 -4.27 -15.86
CA ILE A 214 -11.11 -5.21 -14.72
C ILE A 214 -10.56 -4.51 -13.47
N ILE A 215 -9.56 -3.63 -13.62
CA ILE A 215 -9.03 -2.86 -12.48
C ILE A 215 -10.10 -1.95 -11.89
N HIS A 216 -10.93 -1.32 -12.74
CA HIS A 216 -12.04 -0.51 -12.28
C HIS A 216 -13.15 -1.34 -11.64
N ASP A 217 -13.39 -2.57 -12.10
CA ASP A 217 -14.35 -3.49 -11.46
C ASP A 217 -13.87 -3.94 -10.05
N CYS A 218 -12.56 -3.96 -9.78
CA CYS A 218 -12.04 -4.19 -8.43
C CYS A 218 -12.47 -3.11 -7.41
N LEU A 219 -12.90 -1.93 -7.86
CA LEU A 219 -13.34 -0.84 -7.00
C LEU A 219 -14.81 -0.96 -6.56
N VAL A 220 -15.58 -1.91 -7.11
CA VAL A 220 -17.06 -1.99 -7.00
C VAL A 220 -17.55 -3.29 -6.37
#